data_AF-A0A8J9X5R4-F1
#
_entry.id   AF-A0A8J9X5R4-F1
#
_cell.length_a   1.000
_cell.length_b   1.000
_cell.length_c   1.000
_cell.angle_alpha   90.00
_cell.angle_beta   90.00
_cell.angle_gamma   90.00
#
_symmetry.space_group_name_H-M   'P 1'
#
loop_
_entity.id
_entity.type
_entity.pdbx_description
1 polymer ?
#
loop_
_entity_poly.entity_id
_entity_poly.type
_entity_poly.pdbx_seq_one_letter_code
_entity_poly.pdbx_strand_id
1 'polypeptide(L)'
;DILKDQWSPALTIKTALLSLLALMCSPEPGDPQDAEVAKMYMGNREEFDRTAKFWTESYAKPSSKEDAISRVCEMGFDRESARNALEKHSWNESAAVNALLGGA
;
A
#
# COMPACT_ATOMS: atom_id res chain seq x y z
N ASP A 1 -22.17 4.61 4.98
CA ASP A 1 -21.09 3.70 4.52
C ASP A 1 -20.80 2.62 5.57
N ILE A 2 -20.28 1.45 5.17
CA ILE A 2 -19.97 0.32 6.06
C ILE A 2 -18.90 0.64 7.11
N LEU A 3 -18.12 1.70 6.88
CA LEU A 3 -17.11 2.23 7.81
C LEU A 3 -17.66 3.31 8.76
N LYS A 4 -18.93 3.71 8.60
CA LYS A 4 -19.60 4.69 9.44
C LYS A 4 -20.84 4.05 10.10
N ASP A 5 -21.97 4.17 9.44
CA ASP A 5 -23.32 3.89 9.93
C ASP A 5 -23.89 2.54 9.47
N GLN A 6 -23.28 1.90 8.45
CA GLN A 6 -23.73 0.61 7.90
C GLN A 6 -22.86 -0.57 8.39
N TRP A 7 -22.07 -0.37 9.46
CA TRP A 7 -21.27 -1.44 10.04
C TRP A 7 -22.17 -2.50 10.69
N SER A 8 -21.87 -3.78 10.45
CA SER A 8 -22.51 -4.89 11.15
C SER A 8 -21.48 -5.92 11.61
N PRO A 9 -21.74 -6.66 12.70
CA PRO A 9 -20.84 -7.70 13.19
C PRO A 9 -20.69 -8.89 12.22
N ALA A 10 -21.52 -8.98 11.17
CA ALA A 10 -21.37 -9.95 10.09
C ALA A 10 -20.28 -9.56 9.08
N LEU A 11 -19.78 -8.31 9.11
CA LEU A 11 -18.70 -7.86 8.25
C LEU A 11 -17.36 -8.42 8.73
N THR A 12 -16.67 -9.08 7.82
CA THR A 12 -15.30 -9.54 8.01
C THR A 12 -14.29 -8.49 7.55
N ILE A 13 -13.05 -8.62 8.00
CA ILE A 13 -11.92 -7.81 7.49
C ILE A 13 -11.82 -7.94 5.96
N LYS A 14 -12.01 -9.15 5.41
CA LYS A 14 -11.99 -9.39 3.97
C LYS A 14 -13.06 -8.59 3.24
N THR A 15 -14.30 -8.58 3.73
CA THR A 15 -15.39 -7.84 3.11
C THR A 15 -15.18 -6.32 3.22
N ALA A 16 -14.61 -5.83 4.33
CA ALA A 16 -14.25 -4.42 4.46
C ALA A 16 -13.16 -4.00 3.46
N LEU A 17 -12.10 -4.81 3.30
CA LEU A 17 -11.04 -4.56 2.33
C LEU A 17 -11.55 -4.59 0.88
N LEU A 18 -12.46 -5.51 0.55
CA LEU A 18 -13.07 -5.57 -0.78
C LEU A 18 -13.93 -4.32 -1.06
N SER A 19 -14.63 -3.80 -0.06
CA SER A 19 -15.39 -2.55 -0.19
C SER A 19 -14.47 -1.35 -0.46
N LEU A 20 -13.33 -1.28 0.24
CA LEU A 20 -12.33 -0.24 -0.01
C LEU A 20 -11.73 -0.35 -1.42
N LEU A 21 -11.44 -1.56 -1.88
CA LEU A 21 -10.97 -1.80 -3.26
C LEU A 21 -12.03 -1.34 -4.29
N ALA A 22 -13.30 -1.67 -4.04
CA ALA A 22 -14.40 -1.24 -4.91
C ALA A 22 -14.52 0.29 -4.95
N LEU A 23 -14.35 0.98 -3.82
CA LEU A 23 -14.35 2.44 -3.75
C LEU A 23 -13.20 3.07 -4.55
N MET A 24 -12.02 2.45 -4.55
CA MET A 24 -10.89 2.92 -5.38
C MET A 24 -11.15 2.73 -6.88
N CYS A 25 -11.90 1.70 -7.28
CA CYS A 25 -12.27 1.47 -8.67
C CYS A 25 -13.43 2.37 -9.15
N SER A 26 -14.35 2.70 -8.25
CA SER A 26 -15.53 3.51 -8.52
C SER A 26 -15.74 4.54 -7.41
N PRO A 27 -15.00 5.66 -7.44
CA PRO A 27 -15.19 6.73 -6.46
C PRO A 27 -16.58 7.35 -6.62
N GLU A 28 -17.19 7.75 -5.49
CA GLU A 28 -18.52 8.36 -5.43
C GLU A 28 -18.38 9.88 -5.28
N PRO A 29 -18.46 10.65 -6.38
CA PRO A 29 -18.22 12.09 -6.34
C PRO A 29 -19.43 12.84 -5.74
N GLY A 30 -20.60 12.21 -5.61
CA GLY A 30 -21.80 12.78 -4.96
C GLY A 30 -21.73 12.83 -3.43
N ASP A 31 -20.88 12.02 -2.81
CA ASP A 31 -20.58 12.02 -1.37
C ASP A 31 -19.06 12.14 -1.15
N PRO A 32 -18.46 13.30 -1.47
CA PRO A 32 -17.01 13.43 -1.51
C PRO A 32 -16.42 13.50 -0.11
N GLN A 33 -15.41 12.66 0.14
CA GLN A 33 -14.59 12.76 1.35
C GLN A 33 -13.63 13.97 1.28
N ASP A 34 -13.21 14.32 0.06
CA ASP A 34 -12.44 15.51 -0.27
C ASP A 34 -13.13 16.25 -1.42
N ALA A 35 -13.63 17.46 -1.12
CA ALA A 35 -14.41 18.25 -2.06
C ALA A 35 -13.58 18.82 -3.23
N GLU A 36 -12.27 19.02 -3.05
CA GLU A 36 -11.39 19.54 -4.09
C GLU A 36 -11.05 18.45 -5.10
N VAL A 37 -10.71 17.26 -4.61
CA VAL A 37 -10.46 16.08 -5.45
C VAL A 37 -11.72 15.66 -6.21
N ALA A 38 -12.90 15.74 -5.59
CA ALA A 38 -14.17 15.43 -6.25
C ALA A 38 -14.53 16.44 -7.36
N LYS A 39 -14.27 17.74 -7.14
CA LYS A 39 -14.42 18.75 -8.18
C LYS A 39 -13.47 18.51 -9.35
N MET A 40 -12.23 18.13 -9.07
CA MET A 40 -11.25 17.75 -10.10
C MET A 40 -11.72 16.51 -10.86
N TYR A 41 -12.22 15.49 -10.17
CA TYR A 41 -12.74 14.27 -10.78
C TYR A 41 -13.92 14.55 -11.73
N MET A 42 -14.88 15.38 -11.31
CA MET A 42 -16.04 15.74 -12.13
C MET A 42 -15.71 16.74 -13.25
N GLY A 43 -14.83 17.71 -13.00
CA GLY A 43 -14.55 18.82 -13.91
C GLY A 43 -13.39 18.57 -14.87
N ASN A 44 -12.39 17.76 -14.48
CA ASN A 44 -11.21 17.46 -15.29
C ASN A 44 -10.65 16.07 -14.97
N ARG A 45 -11.25 15.04 -15.60
CA ARG A 45 -10.88 13.64 -15.40
C ARG A 45 -9.41 13.34 -15.71
N GLU A 46 -8.84 13.95 -16.76
CA GLU A 46 -7.44 13.72 -17.15
C GLU A 46 -6.44 14.25 -16.11
N GLU A 47 -6.75 15.39 -15.48
CA GLU A 47 -5.93 15.93 -14.40
C GLU A 47 -6.04 15.10 -13.12
N PHE A 48 -7.25 14.63 -12.80
CA PHE A 48 -7.43 13.67 -11.71
C PHE A 48 -6.61 12.41 -11.94
N ASP A 49 -6.67 11.80 -13.13
CA ASP A 49 -5.95 10.55 -13.42
C ASP A 49 -4.42 10.74 -13.37
N ARG A 50 -3.90 11.88 -13.86
CA ARG A 50 -2.47 12.22 -13.74
C ARG A 50 -2.05 12.39 -12.29
N THR A 51 -2.85 13.09 -11.49
CA THR A 51 -2.58 13.34 -10.08
C THR A 51 -2.64 12.02 -9.29
N ALA A 52 -3.69 11.21 -9.47
CA ALA A 52 -3.83 9.90 -8.83
C ALA A 52 -2.64 8.99 -9.14
N LYS A 53 -2.16 8.99 -10.40
CA LYS A 53 -0.95 8.25 -10.79
C LYS A 53 0.29 8.76 -10.07
N PHE A 54 0.51 10.08 -10.01
CA PHE A 54 1.64 10.68 -9.29
C PHE A 54 1.67 10.30 -7.80
N TRP A 55 0.51 10.36 -7.13
CA TRP A 55 0.39 9.96 -5.73
C TRP A 55 0.63 8.47 -5.52
N THR A 56 0.11 7.62 -6.42
CA THR A 56 0.38 6.18 -6.40
C THR A 56 1.87 5.89 -6.55
N GLU A 57 2.54 6.59 -7.46
CA GLU A 57 3.99 6.46 -7.68
C GLU A 57 4.84 7.00 -6.53
N SER A 58 4.33 7.94 -5.74
CA SER A 58 5.09 8.55 -4.64
C SER A 58 4.91 7.78 -3.33
N TYR A 59 3.72 7.24 -3.08
CA TYR A 59 3.34 6.73 -1.76
C TYR A 59 2.90 5.26 -1.74
N ALA A 60 2.48 4.70 -2.86
CA ALA A 60 1.91 3.35 -2.95
C ALA A 60 2.70 2.42 -3.89
N LYS A 61 3.97 2.76 -4.16
CA LYS A 61 4.84 1.85 -4.91
C LYS A 61 5.09 0.57 -4.11
N PRO A 62 5.04 -0.61 -4.75
CA PRO A 62 5.57 -1.80 -4.13
C PRO A 62 7.02 -1.53 -3.77
N SER A 63 7.40 -1.86 -2.54
CA SER A 63 8.77 -1.79 -2.05
C SER A 63 9.72 -2.33 -3.11
N SER A 64 10.59 -1.47 -3.65
CA SER A 64 11.58 -1.97 -4.59
C SER A 64 12.54 -2.91 -3.86
N LYS A 65 13.18 -3.79 -4.63
CA LYS A 65 14.23 -4.68 -4.13
C LYS A 65 15.32 -3.89 -3.41
N GLU A 66 15.68 -2.72 -3.93
CA GLU A 66 16.66 -1.84 -3.30
C GLU A 66 16.12 -1.22 -2.00
N ASP A 67 14.85 -0.82 -1.96
CA ASP A 67 14.25 -0.29 -0.72
C ASP A 67 14.18 -1.35 0.38
N ALA A 68 13.90 -2.60 0.02
CA ALA A 68 13.91 -3.72 0.96
C ALA A 68 15.33 -3.96 1.50
N ILE A 69 16.35 -3.91 0.64
CA ILE A 69 17.76 -4.00 1.06
C ILE A 69 18.11 -2.83 1.98
N SER A 70 17.76 -1.59 1.63
CA SER A 70 18.02 -0.41 2.45
C SER A 70 17.39 -0.53 3.83
N ARG A 71 16.12 -0.95 3.93
CA ARG A 71 15.45 -1.16 5.22
C ARG A 71 16.16 -2.18 6.09
N VAL A 72 16.60 -3.30 5.52
CA VAL A 72 17.36 -4.31 6.27
C VAL A 72 18.76 -3.78 6.64
N CYS A 73 19.40 -2.96 5.80
CA CYS A 73 20.65 -2.27 6.15
C CYS A 73 20.45 -1.27 7.30
N GLU A 74 19.33 -0.55 7.34
CA GLU A 74 18.97 0.39 8.42
C GLU A 74 18.83 -0.32 9.77
N MET A 75 18.53 -1.63 9.77
CA MET A 75 18.53 -2.47 10.97
C MET A 75 19.93 -2.88 11.46
N GLY A 76 20.99 -2.45 10.77
CA GLY A 76 22.39 -2.68 11.14
C GLY A 76 23.04 -3.91 10.49
N PHE A 77 22.36 -4.57 9.55
CA PHE A 77 22.94 -5.67 8.78
C PHE A 77 23.75 -5.16 7.60
N ASP A 78 24.78 -5.91 7.21
CA ASP A 78 25.54 -5.59 6.01
C ASP A 78 24.70 -5.81 4.74
N ARG A 79 24.99 -5.01 3.71
CA ARG A 79 24.21 -4.97 2.47
C ARG A 79 24.22 -6.32 1.73
N GLU A 80 25.32 -7.05 1.82
CA GLU A 80 25.51 -8.31 1.10
C GLU A 80 24.70 -9.45 1.74
N SER A 81 24.74 -9.57 3.07
CA SER A 81 23.90 -10.48 3.86
C SER A 81 22.43 -10.12 3.75
N ALA A 82 22.08 -8.82 3.82
CA ALA A 82 20.71 -8.34 3.63
C ALA A 82 20.15 -8.78 2.27
N ARG A 83 20.92 -8.58 1.19
CA ARG A 83 20.54 -9.00 -0.16
C ARG A 83 20.40 -10.51 -0.27
N ASN A 84 21.38 -11.27 0.22
CA ASN A 84 21.36 -12.73 0.14
C ASN A 84 20.18 -13.33 0.93
N ALA A 85 19.87 -12.78 2.11
CA ALA A 85 18.71 -13.21 2.91
C ALA A 85 17.38 -12.86 2.23
N LEU A 86 17.25 -11.64 1.69
CA LEU A 86 16.06 -11.23 0.93
C LEU A 86 15.87 -12.09 -0.33
N GLU A 87 16.93 -12.38 -1.09
CA GLU A 87 16.85 -13.27 -2.27
C GLU A 87 16.46 -14.70 -1.89
N LYS A 88 17.02 -15.24 -0.80
CA LYS A 88 16.70 -16.58 -0.29
C LYS A 88 15.25 -16.71 0.20
N HIS A 89 14.68 -15.64 0.76
CA HIS A 89 13.32 -15.62 1.33
C HIS A 89 12.29 -14.93 0.43
N SER A 90 12.48 -14.91 -0.89
CA SER A 90 11.53 -14.34 -1.86
C SER A 90 11.14 -12.88 -1.58
N TRP A 91 12.11 -12.07 -1.12
CA TRP A 91 11.96 -10.66 -0.77
C TRP A 91 10.99 -10.39 0.39
N ASN A 92 10.75 -11.40 1.23
CA ASN A 92 10.01 -11.21 2.47
C ASN A 92 10.94 -10.62 3.54
N GLU A 93 10.74 -9.35 3.87
CA GLU A 93 11.56 -8.60 4.83
C GLU A 93 11.57 -9.24 6.22
N SER A 94 10.41 -9.64 6.75
CA SER A 94 10.32 -10.25 8.08
C SER A 94 11.04 -11.59 8.15
N ALA A 95 10.90 -12.42 7.12
CA ALA A 95 11.59 -13.71 7.05
C ALA A 95 13.10 -13.55 6.88
N ALA A 96 13.54 -12.60 6.05
CA ALA A 96 14.95 -12.31 5.82
C ALA A 96 15.63 -11.77 7.10
N VAL A 97 14.99 -10.84 7.81
CA VAL A 97 15.51 -10.30 9.07
C VAL A 97 15.58 -11.39 10.15
N ASN A 98 14.55 -12.24 10.26
CA ASN A 98 14.57 -13.35 11.22
C ASN A 98 15.71 -14.35 10.92
N ALA A 99 15.99 -14.63 9.65
CA ALA A 99 17.12 -15.47 9.25
C ALA A 99 18.47 -14.83 9.60
N LEU A 100 18.61 -13.50 9.45
CA LEU A 100 19.83 -12.75 9.77
C LEU A 100 20.09 -12.64 11.27
N LEU A 101 19.03 -12.58 12.09
CA LEU A 101 19.12 -12.54 13.56
C LEU A 101 19.50 -13.88 14.20
N GLY A 102 19.68 -14.95 13.41
CA GLY A 102 20.12 -16.26 13.90
C GLY A 102 19.04 -17.33 13.99
N GLY A 103 17.90 -17.17 13.29
CA GLY A 103 16.90 -18.22 13.15
C GLY A 103 17.37 -19.35 12.23
N ALA A 104 17.76 -20.48 12.81
CA ALA A 104 17.96 -21.76 12.13
C ALA A 104 16.68 -22.28 11.46
#